data_AF-A0A938VLU6-F1
#
_entry.id   AF-A0A938VLU6-F1
#
_cell.length_a   1.000
_cell.length_b   1.000
_cell.length_c   1.000
_cell.angle_alpha   90.00
_cell.angle_beta   90.00
_cell.angle_gamma   90.00
#
_symmetry.space_group_name_H-M   'P 1'
#
loop_
_entity.id
_entity.type
_entity.pdbx_description
1 polymer ?
#
loop_
_entity_poly.entity_id
_entity_poly.type
_entity_poly.pdbx_seq_one_letter_code
_entity_poly.pdbx_strand_id
1 'polypeptide(L)'
;MAASRKRKTAAAGAREKVSIAVHDIDVDAEVWRGLSGWNASASIESRDLRVIGAASRADAMTRLRQTIMTDVDATAALGVKNKRYWSPNPYWKGD
;
A
#
# COMPACT_ATOMS: atom_id res chain seq x y z
N MET A 1 -29.02 -15.35 21.52
CA MET A 1 -27.59 -15.63 21.78
C MET A 1 -26.86 -15.64 20.43
N ALA A 2 -26.34 -14.50 19.98
CA ALA A 2 -25.76 -14.36 18.64
C ALA A 2 -24.28 -14.77 18.66
N ALA A 3 -23.98 -15.98 18.17
CA ALA A 3 -22.61 -16.44 17.99
C ALA A 3 -21.95 -15.67 16.84
N SER A 4 -21.20 -14.62 17.19
CA SER A 4 -20.37 -13.85 16.28
C SER A 4 -19.28 -14.76 15.70
N ARG A 5 -19.49 -15.25 14.48
CA ARG A 5 -18.51 -16.08 13.74
C ARG A 5 -17.29 -15.19 13.45
N LYS A 6 -16.26 -15.30 14.30
CA LYS A 6 -14.91 -14.82 13.96
C LYS A 6 -14.51 -15.49 12.65
N ARG A 7 -14.46 -14.72 11.55
CA ARG A 7 -13.88 -15.20 10.29
C ARG A 7 -12.43 -15.52 10.59
N LYS A 8 -12.11 -16.82 10.64
CA LYS A 8 -10.74 -17.33 10.62
C LYS A 8 -10.19 -16.95 9.24
N THR A 9 -9.53 -15.79 9.16
CA THR A 9 -8.80 -15.39 7.96
C THR A 9 -7.84 -16.52 7.63
N ALA A 10 -7.96 -17.05 6.41
CA ALA A 10 -7.12 -18.12 5.91
C ALA A 10 -5.66 -17.79 6.19
N ALA A 11 -4.87 -18.81 6.56
CA ALA A 11 -3.44 -18.69 6.81
C ALA A 11 -2.78 -17.92 5.66
N ALA A 12 -2.60 -16.61 5.85
CA ALA A 12 -1.80 -15.80 4.97
C ALA A 12 -0.40 -16.39 5.06
N GLY A 13 0.22 -16.70 3.92
CA GLY A 13 1.63 -17.08 3.90
C GLY A 13 2.41 -16.12 4.80
N ALA A 14 3.39 -16.66 5.55
CA ALA A 14 4.14 -15.89 6.54
C ALA A 14 4.55 -14.54 5.95
N ARG A 15 4.07 -13.45 6.56
CA ARG A 15 4.40 -12.10 6.11
C ARG A 15 5.78 -11.77 6.64
N GLU A 16 6.67 -11.48 5.72
CA GLU A 16 8.02 -11.02 6.03
C GLU A 16 7.99 -9.49 6.13
N LYS A 17 8.46 -8.94 7.26
CA LYS A 17 8.61 -7.50 7.43
C LYS A 17 9.96 -7.07 6.86
N VAL A 18 9.94 -6.04 6.02
CA VAL A 18 11.10 -5.52 5.31
C VAL A 18 11.03 -4.01 5.33
N SER A 19 12.11 -3.33 5.69
CA SER A 19 12.20 -1.88 5.56
C SER A 19 12.77 -1.51 4.19
N ILE A 20 12.12 -0.58 3.49
CA ILE A 20 12.53 -0.07 2.19
C ILE A 20 12.95 1.39 2.36
N ALA A 21 14.23 1.67 2.15
CA ALA A 21 14.72 3.04 2.09
C ALA A 21 14.39 3.66 0.73
N VAL A 22 13.65 4.77 0.74
CA VAL A 22 13.32 5.58 -0.45
C VAL A 22 13.65 7.04 -0.14
N HIS A 23 14.59 7.63 -0.89
CA HIS A 23 15.14 8.97 -0.58
C HIS A 23 15.64 9.06 0.87
N ASP A 24 15.06 9.95 1.67
CA ASP A 24 15.32 10.21 3.09
C ASP A 24 14.30 9.57 4.04
N ILE A 25 13.38 8.74 3.51
CA ILE A 25 12.36 8.04 4.31
C ILE A 25 12.62 6.53 4.34
N ASP A 26 12.48 5.95 5.53
CA ASP A 26 12.42 4.51 5.74
C ASP A 26 10.96 4.06 5.83
N VAL A 27 10.58 3.14 4.96
CA VAL A 27 9.21 2.67 4.85
C VAL A 27 9.12 1.21 5.27
N ASP A 28 8.33 0.94 6.30
CA ASP A 28 8.01 -0.43 6.69
C ASP A 28 7.07 -1.08 5.68
N ALA A 29 7.53 -2.19 5.11
CA ALA A 29 6.79 -3.01 4.17
C ALA A 29 6.61 -4.43 4.69
N GLU A 30 5.55 -5.09 4.22
CA GLU A 30 5.31 -6.51 4.39
C GLU A 30 5.32 -7.16 3.01
N VAL A 31 5.99 -8.29 2.86
CA VAL A 31 5.99 -9.11 1.63
C VAL A 31 5.55 -10.52 1.97
N TRP A 32 4.69 -11.11 1.14
CA TRP A 32 4.18 -12.46 1.37
C TRP A 32 3.81 -13.17 0.08
N ARG A 33 3.85 -14.50 0.12
CA ARG A 33 3.34 -15.34 -0.97
C ARG A 33 1.82 -15.50 -0.84
N GLY A 34 1.10 -15.03 -1.85
CA GLY A 34 -0.33 -15.21 -2.02
C GLY A 34 -0.68 -16.41 -2.91
N LEU A 35 -1.97 -16.61 -3.17
CA LEU A 35 -2.48 -17.69 -4.02
C LEU A 35 -2.07 -17.53 -5.50
N SER A 36 -1.97 -16.29 -5.97
CA SER A 36 -1.75 -15.92 -7.38
C SER A 36 -0.41 -15.25 -7.64
N GLY A 37 0.55 -15.34 -6.70
CA GLY A 37 1.88 -14.77 -6.85
C GLY A 37 2.41 -14.15 -5.55
N TRP A 38 3.39 -13.27 -5.68
CA TRP A 38 3.96 -12.51 -4.57
C TRP A 38 3.25 -11.18 -4.40
N ASN A 39 3.00 -10.82 -3.15
CA ASN A 39 2.34 -9.59 -2.78
C ASN A 39 3.25 -8.80 -1.86
N ALA A 40 3.16 -7.48 -1.92
CA ALA A 40 3.85 -6.59 -1.00
C ALA A 40 2.95 -5.42 -0.62
N SER A 41 3.10 -4.89 0.59
CA SER A 41 2.37 -3.70 1.03
C SER A 41 3.24 -2.81 1.89
N ALA A 42 3.00 -1.51 1.83
CA ALA A 42 3.61 -0.52 2.71
C ALA A 42 2.55 0.51 3.12
N SER A 43 2.78 1.20 4.24
CA SER A 43 1.92 2.31 4.67
C SER A 43 2.77 3.56 4.89
N ILE A 44 2.38 4.66 4.25
CA ILE A 44 3.10 5.95 4.29
C ILE A 44 2.08 7.06 4.56
N GLU A 45 2.23 7.78 5.66
CA GLU A 45 1.41 8.98 5.96
C GLU A 45 -0.11 8.77 5.79
N SER A 46 -0.64 7.63 6.26
CA SER A 46 -2.06 7.21 6.10
C SER A 46 -2.47 6.69 4.72
N ARG A 47 -1.53 6.47 3.80
CA ARG A 47 -1.77 5.82 2.50
C ARG A 47 -1.28 4.39 2.52
N ASP A 48 -2.15 3.46 2.17
CA ASP A 48 -1.81 2.05 2.03
C ASP A 48 -1.46 1.74 0.57
N LEU A 49 -0.20 1.42 0.32
CA LEU A 49 0.31 1.01 -0.99
C LEU A 49 0.39 -0.51 -1.05
N ARG A 50 -0.10 -1.12 -2.14
CA ARG A 50 -0.14 -2.58 -2.30
C ARG A 50 0.20 -3.01 -3.71
N VAL A 51 0.98 -4.09 -3.78
CA VAL A 51 1.29 -4.85 -5.00
C VAL A 51 0.75 -6.25 -4.81
N ILE A 52 0.04 -6.76 -5.82
CA ILE A 52 -0.57 -8.09 -5.80
C ILE A 52 -0.17 -8.85 -7.07
N GLY A 53 0.12 -10.14 -6.94
CA GLY A 53 0.31 -11.04 -8.07
C GLY A 53 1.60 -10.82 -8.85
N ALA A 54 2.68 -10.38 -8.18
CA ALA A 54 3.99 -10.30 -8.80
C ALA A 54 4.57 -11.70 -9.06
N ALA A 55 5.39 -11.84 -10.09
CA ALA A 55 5.94 -13.12 -10.50
C ALA A 55 6.94 -13.69 -9.48
N SER A 56 7.63 -12.81 -8.74
CA SER A 56 8.62 -13.17 -7.72
C SER A 56 8.59 -12.20 -6.55
N ARG A 57 9.23 -12.57 -5.43
CA ARG A 57 9.43 -11.68 -4.27
C ARG A 57 10.15 -10.40 -4.68
N ALA A 58 11.21 -10.53 -5.49
CA ALA A 58 11.97 -9.39 -5.98
C ALA A 58 11.11 -8.47 -6.86
N ASP A 59 10.30 -9.04 -7.76
CA ASP A 59 9.37 -8.26 -8.60
C ASP A 59 8.33 -7.52 -7.75
N ALA A 60 7.77 -8.16 -6.71
CA ALA A 60 6.84 -7.51 -5.78
C ALA A 60 7.47 -6.28 -5.09
N MET A 61 8.70 -6.45 -4.59
CA MET A 61 9.44 -5.40 -3.90
C MET A 61 9.87 -4.27 -4.84
N THR A 62 10.32 -4.58 -6.06
CA THR A 62 10.68 -3.58 -7.07
C THR A 62 9.47 -2.73 -7.46
N ARG A 63 8.32 -3.37 -7.72
CA ARG A 63 7.07 -2.65 -8.02
C ARG A 63 6.62 -1.80 -6.82
N LEU A 64 6.69 -2.34 -5.61
CA LEU A 64 6.31 -1.60 -4.41
C LEU A 64 7.21 -0.38 -4.22
N ARG A 65 8.52 -0.53 -4.38
CA ARG A 65 9.48 0.59 -4.34
C ARG A 65 9.16 1.65 -5.38
N GLN A 66 8.87 1.25 -6.62
CA GLN A 66 8.49 2.20 -7.68
C GLN A 66 7.18 2.93 -7.36
N THR A 67 6.18 2.23 -6.80
CA THR A 67 4.94 2.85 -6.33
C THR A 67 5.20 3.86 -5.22
N ILE A 68 6.02 3.50 -4.23
CA ILE A 68 6.42 4.41 -3.14
C ILE A 68 7.14 5.63 -3.70
N MET A 69 8.14 5.44 -4.56
CA MET A 69 8.88 6.54 -5.19
C MET A 69 7.93 7.48 -5.95
N THR A 70 7.04 6.93 -6.78
CA THR A 70 6.09 7.74 -7.54
C THR A 70 5.17 8.54 -6.62
N ASP A 71 4.71 7.94 -5.52
CA ASP A 71 3.84 8.59 -4.53
C ASP A 71 4.58 9.67 -3.73
N VAL A 72 5.82 9.42 -3.32
CA VAL A 72 6.69 10.39 -2.64
C VAL A 72 7.03 11.55 -3.57
N ASP A 73 7.44 11.27 -4.80
CA ASP A 73 7.78 12.29 -5.80
C ASP A 73 6.55 13.14 -6.16
N ALA A 74 5.37 12.53 -6.29
CA ALA A 74 4.12 13.25 -6.49
C ALA A 74 3.77 14.14 -5.28
N THR A 75 3.98 13.64 -4.06
CA THR A 75 3.75 14.41 -2.82
C THR A 75 4.71 15.61 -2.73
N ALA A 76 5.98 15.40 -3.06
CA ALA A 76 7.00 16.44 -3.09
C ALA A 76 6.70 17.49 -4.18
N ALA A 77 6.37 17.06 -5.40
CA ALA A 77 6.05 17.95 -6.52
C ALA A 77 4.79 18.78 -6.28
N LEU A 78 3.78 18.22 -5.60
CA LEU A 78 2.57 18.93 -5.22
C LEU A 78 2.79 19.90 -4.04
N GLY A 79 3.98 19.94 -3.44
CA GLY A 79 4.36 20.89 -2.39
C GLY A 79 3.36 20.93 -1.22
N VAL A 80 2.72 19.79 -0.92
CA VAL A 80 1.46 19.76 -0.17
C VAL A 80 1.70 20.06 1.31
N LYS A 81 1.72 21.36 1.63
CA LYS A 81 1.24 21.92 2.89
C LYS A 81 -0.30 21.91 2.99
N ASN A 82 -1.03 21.15 2.15
CA ASN A 82 -2.50 21.17 2.10
C ASN A 82 -3.13 19.79 2.25
N LYS A 83 -3.29 19.36 3.51
CA LYS A 83 -4.29 18.35 3.93
C LYS A 83 -5.71 18.90 3.71
N ARG A 84 -6.18 18.98 2.46
CA ARG A 84 -7.62 19.14 2.21
C ARG A 84 -8.00 18.65 0.81
N TYR A 85 -8.52 17.43 0.81
CA TYR A 85 -9.49 16.85 -0.12
C TYR A 85 -9.42 17.31 -1.58
N TRP A 86 -8.82 16.48 -2.42
CA TRP A 86 -9.33 16.30 -3.77
C TRP A 86 -9.79 14.84 -3.91
N SER A 87 -11.09 14.62 -3.73
CA SER A 87 -11.79 13.48 -4.31
C SER A 87 -12.62 14.04 -5.45
N PRO A 88 -12.37 13.68 -6.72
CA PRO A 88 -13.23 14.11 -7.81
C PRO A 88 -14.48 13.23 -7.73
N ASN A 89 -15.45 13.63 -6.90
CA ASN A 89 -16.77 13.01 -6.91
C ASN A 89 -17.61 13.68 -8.01
N PRO A 90 -17.92 12.99 -9.13
CA PRO A 90 -18.65 13.57 -10.26
C PRO A 90 -20.14 13.83 -9.99
N TYR A 91 -20.63 13.59 -8.77
CA TYR A 91 -22.05 13.68 -8.42
C TYR A 91 -22.43 14.92 -7.60
N TRP A 92 -21.52 15.85 -7.32
CA TRP A 92 -21.90 17.12 -6.71
C TRP A 92 -22.36 18.12 -7.77
N LYS A 93 -23.69 18.19 -7.96
CA LYS A 93 -24.34 19.42 -8.42
C LYS A 93 -24.12 20.47 -7.33
N GLY A 94 -23.37 21.52 -7.65
CA GLY A 94 -23.34 22.71 -6.83
C GLY A 94 -24.72 23.37 -6.84
N ASP A 95 -25.21 23.73 -5.66
CA ASP A 95 -26.10 24.88 -5.49
C ASP A 95 -25.31 26.17 -5.77
#